data_AF-A0A8S3YGV5-F1
#
_entry.id   AF-A0A8S3YGV5-F1
#
_cell.length_a   1.000
_cell.length_b   1.000
_cell.length_c   1.000
_cell.angle_alpha   90.00
_cell.angle_beta   90.00
_cell.angle_gamma   90.00
#
_symmetry.space_group_name_H-M   'P 1'
#
loop_
_entity.id
_entity.type
_entity.pdbx_description
1 polymer ?
#
loop_
_entity_poly.entity_id
_entity_poly.type
_entity_poly.pdbx_seq_one_letter_code
_entity_poly.pdbx_strand_id
1 'polypeptide(L)'
;RQSTLVIRNSVINDTGEYECVARNLLGEVRQSKPLTVTYPHKVPCERHTYCLNGGSCFHIPALEVDICECRADYEGARCEKRQP
;
A
#
# COMPACT_ATOMS: atom_id res chain seq x y z
N ARG A 1 -13.07 -21.92 17.23
CA ARG A 1 -12.15 -22.20 16.10
C ARG A 1 -12.11 -20.94 15.23
N GLN A 2 -10.92 -20.54 14.76
CA GLN A 2 -10.75 -19.33 13.94
C GLN A 2 -10.33 -19.74 12.52
N SER A 3 -10.92 -19.09 11.53
CA SER A 3 -10.53 -19.20 10.11
C SER A 3 -10.06 -17.83 9.62
N THR A 4 -9.03 -17.81 8.79
CA THR A 4 -8.42 -16.57 8.29
C THR A 4 -8.42 -16.57 6.77
N LEU A 5 -8.88 -15.48 6.16
CA LEU A 5 -8.75 -15.20 4.73
C LEU A 5 -7.51 -14.31 4.51
N VAL A 6 -6.64 -14.70 3.59
CA VAL A 6 -5.43 -13.94 3.21
C VAL A 6 -5.46 -13.69 1.70
N ILE A 7 -5.48 -12.42 1.31
CA ILE A 7 -5.37 -11.98 -0.08
C ILE A 7 -3.97 -11.39 -0.25
N ARG A 8 -3.15 -11.99 -1.13
CA ARG A 8 -1.78 -11.53 -1.40
C ARG A 8 -1.77 -10.61 -2.61
N ASN A 9 -0.88 -9.61 -2.59
CA ASN A 9 -0.74 -8.63 -3.68
C ASN A 9 -2.08 -7.97 -4.02
N SER A 10 -2.82 -7.53 -3.00
CA SER A 10 -4.16 -6.96 -3.17
C SER A 10 -4.14 -5.73 -4.06
N VAL A 11 -5.09 -5.66 -4.99
CA VAL A 11 -5.35 -4.53 -5.88
C VAL A 11 -6.62 -3.80 -5.44
N ILE A 12 -6.84 -2.58 -5.94
CA ILE A 12 -8.06 -1.82 -5.58
C ILE A 12 -9.35 -2.56 -5.89
N ASN A 13 -9.37 -3.37 -6.96
CA ASN A 13 -10.52 -4.18 -7.31
C ASN A 13 -10.85 -5.30 -6.30
N ASP A 14 -9.96 -5.58 -5.35
CA ASP A 14 -10.25 -6.44 -4.19
C ASP A 14 -11.00 -5.68 -3.07
N THR A 15 -11.33 -4.39 -3.27
CA THR A 15 -12.19 -3.65 -2.35
C THR A 15 -13.63 -4.16 -2.45
N GLY A 16 -14.25 -4.42 -1.31
CA GLY A 16 -15.65 -4.86 -1.26
C GLY A 16 -16.11 -5.30 0.12
N GLU A 17 -17.35 -5.80 0.18
CA GLU A 17 -17.92 -6.43 1.37
C GLU A 17 -17.58 -7.93 1.36
N TYR A 18 -16.81 -8.37 2.35
CA TYR A 18 -16.44 -9.77 2.52
C TYR A 18 -17.32 -10.42 3.59
N GLU A 19 -17.93 -11.54 3.26
CA GLU A 19 -18.80 -12.28 4.18
C GLU A 19 -18.15 -13.57 4.67
N CYS A 20 -18.10 -13.74 5.99
CA CYS A 20 -17.73 -14.99 6.63
C CYS A 20 -19.01 -15.81 6.88
N VAL A 21 -19.06 -17.03 6.33
CA VAL A 21 -20.22 -17.93 6.44
C VAL A 21 -19.81 -19.19 7.19
N ALA A 22 -20.49 -19.49 8.30
CA ALA A 22 -20.35 -20.75 9.02
C ALA A 22 -21.65 -21.56 8.93
N ARG A 23 -21.57 -22.78 8.38
CA ARG A 23 -22.72 -23.63 8.06
C ARG A 23 -22.59 -25.03 8.65
N ASN A 24 -23.70 -25.59 9.10
CA ASN A 24 -23.86 -27.00 9.49
C ASN A 24 -25.19 -27.56 8.95
N LEU A 25 -25.59 -28.76 9.39
CA LEU A 25 -26.85 -29.40 8.96
C LEU A 25 -28.12 -28.68 9.48
N LEU A 26 -28.01 -27.87 10.53
CA LEU A 26 -29.13 -27.16 11.15
C LEU A 26 -29.30 -25.73 10.60
N GLY A 27 -28.28 -25.18 9.94
CA GLY A 27 -28.36 -23.84 9.34
C GLY A 27 -27.01 -23.18 9.12
N GLU A 28 -27.04 -21.86 9.01
CA GLU A 28 -25.87 -21.02 8.77
C GLU A 28 -25.94 -19.69 9.53
N VAL A 29 -24.77 -19.14 9.82
CA VAL A 29 -24.60 -17.76 10.32
C VAL A 29 -23.64 -17.01 9.41
N ARG A 30 -23.89 -15.71 9.23
CA ARG A 30 -23.17 -14.83 8.30
C ARG A 30 -22.68 -13.58 9.02
N GLN A 31 -21.50 -13.11 8.64
CA GLN A 31 -20.95 -11.83 9.12
C GLN A 31 -20.20 -11.12 8.00
N SER A 32 -20.65 -9.91 7.65
CA SER A 32 -20.01 -9.06 6.64
C SER A 32 -19.01 -8.09 7.25
N LYS A 33 -17.94 -7.81 6.51
CA LYS A 33 -16.94 -6.79 6.83
C LYS A 33 -16.51 -6.05 5.55
N PRO A 34 -16.46 -4.71 5.57
CA PRO A 34 -15.84 -3.95 4.48
C PRO A 34 -14.33 -4.18 4.48
N LEU A 35 -13.78 -4.46 3.30
CA LEU A 35 -12.36 -4.38 3.01
C LEU A 35 -12.15 -3.23 2.02
N THR A 36 -11.36 -2.23 2.41
CA THR A 36 -10.95 -1.14 1.51
C THR A 36 -9.47 -1.26 1.22
N VAL A 37 -9.13 -1.52 -0.04
CA VAL A 37 -7.75 -1.50 -0.53
C VAL A 37 -7.45 -0.12 -1.08
N THR A 38 -6.40 0.54 -0.58
CA THR A 38 -6.01 1.90 -0.98
C THR A 38 -4.73 1.89 -1.82
N TYR A 39 -4.56 2.91 -2.69
CA TYR A 39 -3.35 3.13 -3.50
C TYR A 39 -2.20 3.78 -2.69
N PRO A 40 -0.92 3.46 -2.98
CA PRO A 40 -0.42 2.11 -3.21
C PRO A 40 0.87 1.81 -2.47
N HIS A 41 1.20 0.52 -2.46
CA HIS A 41 2.55 0.00 -2.35
C HIS A 41 3.59 0.93 -3.02
N LYS A 42 4.40 1.59 -2.19
CA LYS A 42 5.61 2.26 -2.63
C LYS A 42 6.63 1.18 -3.04
N VAL A 43 6.98 1.11 -4.31
CA VAL A 43 8.02 0.19 -4.82
C VAL A 43 9.30 0.97 -5.08
N PRO A 44 10.50 0.38 -4.91
CA PRO A 44 11.74 1.07 -5.25
C PRO A 44 11.73 1.53 -6.71
N CYS A 45 12.16 2.77 -6.97
CA CYS A 45 12.32 3.26 -8.34
C CYS A 45 13.37 2.45 -9.10
N GLU A 46 13.20 2.27 -10.41
CA GLU A 46 14.29 1.78 -11.28
C GLU A 46 15.39 2.84 -11.42
N ARG A 47 15.00 4.12 -11.48
CA ARG A 47 15.91 5.26 -11.64
C ARG A 47 16.41 5.80 -10.30
N HIS A 48 17.56 5.29 -9.88
CA HIS A 48 18.19 5.63 -8.60
C HIS A 48 18.71 7.08 -8.51
N THR A 49 18.72 7.84 -9.61
CA THR A 49 19.24 9.21 -9.67
C THR A 49 18.17 10.30 -9.51
N TYR A 50 16.90 9.93 -9.34
CA TYR A 50 15.82 10.91 -9.22
C TYR A 50 15.90 11.69 -7.90
N CYS A 51 16.04 10.98 -6.77
CA CYS A 51 16.26 11.59 -5.46
C CYS A 51 17.74 11.97 -5.27
N LEU A 52 17.99 13.17 -4.79
CA LEU A 52 19.33 13.71 -4.57
C LEU A 52 19.76 13.46 -3.11
N ASN A 53 21.04 13.74 -2.84
CA ASN A 53 21.61 13.77 -1.49
C ASN A 53 21.37 12.50 -0.65
N GLY A 54 21.27 11.35 -1.31
CA GLY A 54 21.09 10.06 -0.65
C GLY A 54 19.68 9.80 -0.12
N GLY A 55 18.66 10.49 -0.65
CA GLY A 55 17.25 10.17 -0.42
C GLY A 55 16.82 8.85 -1.07
N SER A 56 15.80 8.22 -0.50
CA SER A 56 15.23 6.96 -1.03
C SER A 56 14.12 7.25 -2.04
N CYS A 57 14.19 6.64 -3.21
CA CYS A 57 13.21 6.83 -4.28
C CYS A 57 12.17 5.72 -4.28
N PHE A 58 10.89 6.11 -4.35
CA PHE A 58 9.77 5.19 -4.55
C PHE A 58 8.88 5.59 -5.72
N HIS A 59 8.53 4.60 -6.54
CA HIS A 59 7.54 4.73 -7.59
C HIS A 59 6.16 4.31 -7.07
N ILE A 60 5.14 5.06 -7.47
CA ILE A 60 3.73 4.84 -7.14
C ILE A 60 3.01 4.50 -8.45
N PRO A 61 2.89 3.21 -8.84
CA PRO A 61 2.39 2.81 -10.16
C PRO A 61 1.00 3.36 -10.50
N ALA A 62 0.14 3.51 -9.50
CA ALA A 62 -1.23 3.96 -9.69
C ALA A 62 -1.37 5.44 -10.04
N LEU A 63 -0.42 6.26 -9.61
CA LEU A 63 -0.39 7.69 -9.86
C LEU A 63 0.67 8.06 -10.90
N GLU A 64 1.40 7.06 -11.40
CA GLU A 64 2.51 7.21 -12.33
C GLU A 64 3.51 8.31 -11.88
N VAL A 65 3.85 8.30 -10.58
CA VAL A 65 4.69 9.34 -9.96
C VAL A 65 5.82 8.74 -9.13
N ASP A 66 6.97 9.41 -9.15
CA ASP A 66 8.12 9.11 -8.29
C ASP A 66 8.17 10.09 -7.10
N ILE A 67 8.33 9.56 -5.90
CA ILE A 67 8.44 10.32 -4.65
C ILE A 67 9.78 10.05 -3.94
N CYS A 68 10.24 11.03 -3.17
CA CYS A 68 11.49 10.94 -2.43
C CYS A 68 11.26 10.98 -0.92
N GLU A 69 11.85 10.03 -0.20
CA GLU A 69 12.02 10.10 1.26
C GLU A 69 13.42 10.64 1.56
N CYS A 70 13.48 11.88 2.07
CA CYS A 70 14.73 12.60 2.30
C CYS A 70 15.41 12.21 3.61
N ARG A 71 16.75 12.37 3.64
CA ARG A 71 17.51 12.35 4.90
C ARG A 71 17.16 13.58 5.74
N ALA A 72 17.40 13.50 7.05
CA ALA A 72 16.99 14.53 8.01
C ALA A 72 17.55 15.93 7.70
N ASP A 73 18.67 16.03 6.99
CA ASP A 73 19.34 17.28 6.62
C ASP A 73 18.93 17.81 5.24
N TYR A 74 18.01 17.14 4.54
CA TYR A 74 17.55 17.55 3.21
C TYR A 74 16.02 17.60 3.09
N GLU A 75 15.53 18.49 2.24
CA GLU A 75 14.11 18.69 1.94
C GLU A 75 13.90 19.03 0.46
N GLY A 76 12.63 19.19 0.07
CA GLY A 76 12.21 19.42 -1.30
C GLY A 76 11.73 18.15 -1.99
N ALA A 77 11.12 18.31 -3.17
CA ALA A 77 10.48 17.20 -3.89
C ALA A 77 11.48 16.09 -4.28
N ARG A 78 12.76 16.45 -4.41
CA ARG A 78 13.85 15.55 -4.79
C ARG A 78 14.99 15.56 -3.77
N CYS A 79 14.74 16.03 -2.56
CA CYS A 79 15.76 16.22 -1.52
C CYS A 79 16.89 17.17 -1.97
N GLU A 80 16.57 18.16 -2.80
CA GLU A 80 17.54 19.05 -3.45
C GLU A 80 18.02 20.20 -2.55
N LYS A 81 17.30 20.49 -1.46
CA LYS A 81 17.62 21.59 -0.55
C LYS A 81 18.15 21.05 0.76
N ARG A 82 19.19 21.68 1.31
CA ARG A 82 19.68 21.38 2.65
C ARG A 82 18.79 22.10 3.66
N GLN A 83 18.31 21.38 4.67
CA GLN A 83 17.59 21.99 5.79
C GLN A 83 18.58 22.86 6.59
N PRO A 84 18.16 24.06 7.03
CA PRO A 84 19.02 24.99 7.77
C PRO A 84 19.43 24.48 9.16
#